data_AF-A0A7Y4X848-F1
#
_entry.id   AF-A0A7Y4X848-F1
#
_cell.length_a   1.000
_cell.length_b   1.000
_cell.length_c   1.000
_cell.angle_alpha   90.00
_cell.angle_beta   90.00
_cell.angle_gamma   90.00
#
_symmetry.space_group_name_H-M   'P 1'
#
loop_
_entity.id
_entity.type
_entity.pdbx_description
1 polymer ?
#
loop_
_entity_poly.entity_id
_entity_poly.type
_entity_poly.pdbx_seq_one_letter_code
_entity_poly.pdbx_strand_id
1 'polypeptide(L)'
;GITPQSIVKPIEATLVTAYEADYFKVPVNLEAYDDYSPAKLKETIAQLEFEMRAAAKEFKFERAAELRDKIKYLRERELAVS
;
A
#
# COMPACT_ATOMS: atom_id res chain seq x y z
N GLY A 1 -19.77 9.09 -34.20
CA GLY A 1 -19.43 9.10 -32.77
C GLY A 1 -18.97 7.73 -32.40
N ILE A 2 -17.78 7.60 -31.81
CA ILE A 2 -17.27 6.32 -31.33
C ILE A 2 -16.99 6.46 -29.84
N THR A 3 -17.66 5.64 -29.03
CA THR A 3 -17.44 5.55 -27.60
C THR A 3 -16.24 4.62 -27.39
N PRO A 4 -15.15 5.05 -26.72
CA PRO A 4 -14.08 4.12 -26.42
C PRO A 4 -14.54 3.19 -25.28
N GLN A 5 -14.53 1.88 -25.53
CA GLN A 5 -14.67 0.86 -24.50
C GLN A 5 -13.35 0.75 -23.73
N SER A 6 -13.40 0.85 -22.40
CA SER A 6 -12.24 0.65 -21.53
C SER A 6 -11.84 -0.82 -21.52
N ILE A 7 -10.63 -1.11 -21.99
CA ILE A 7 -10.02 -2.44 -21.90
C ILE A 7 -9.58 -2.64 -20.44
N VAL A 8 -10.28 -3.51 -19.70
CA VAL A 8 -9.83 -3.97 -18.39
C VAL A 8 -8.83 -5.11 -18.62
N LYS A 9 -7.54 -4.84 -18.41
CA LYS A 9 -6.49 -5.87 -18.47
C LYS A 9 -6.44 -6.65 -17.15
N PRO A 10 -6.32 -8.00 -17.17
CA PRO A 10 -6.05 -8.77 -15.97
C PRO A 10 -4.64 -8.44 -15.48
N ILE A 11 -4.51 -8.15 -14.19
CA ILE A 11 -3.23 -7.90 -13.53
C ILE A 11 -2.53 -9.26 -13.42
N GLU A 12 -1.71 -9.61 -14.40
CA GLU A 12 -0.83 -10.75 -14.31
C GLU A 12 0.17 -10.50 -13.18
N ALA A 13 0.11 -11.36 -12.16
CA ALA A 13 0.96 -11.36 -10.97
C ALA A 13 2.41 -11.78 -11.27
N THR A 14 3.01 -11.20 -12.30
CA THR A 14 4.36 -11.54 -12.82
C THR A 14 5.41 -10.55 -12.31
N LEU A 15 5.07 -9.65 -11.39
CA LEU A 15 5.96 -8.60 -10.84
C LEU A 15 6.40 -8.86 -9.40
N VAL A 16 6.65 -10.12 -9.03
CA VAL A 16 7.50 -10.42 -7.86
C VAL A 16 8.97 -10.01 -8.14
N THR A 17 9.28 -9.55 -9.35
CA THR A 17 10.64 -9.21 -9.83
C THR A 17 10.93 -7.71 -9.99
N ALA A 18 9.98 -6.80 -9.69
CA ALA A 18 10.28 -5.36 -9.56
C ALA A 18 10.86 -5.03 -8.18
N TYR A 19 11.88 -5.79 -7.78
CA TYR A 19 12.37 -5.89 -6.41
C TYR A 19 13.08 -4.63 -5.87
N GLU A 20 13.40 -3.57 -6.65
CA GLU A 20 14.34 -2.52 -6.14
C GLU A 20 14.20 -1.04 -6.57
N ALA A 21 13.33 -0.60 -7.49
CA ALA A 21 13.59 0.71 -8.11
C ALA A 21 12.96 1.96 -7.47
N ASP A 22 12.00 1.82 -6.56
CA ASP A 22 11.38 3.00 -5.93
C ASP A 22 10.83 2.60 -4.57
N TYR A 23 11.71 2.41 -3.58
CA TYR A 23 11.28 2.46 -2.18
C TYR A 23 10.76 3.87 -1.93
N PHE A 24 9.48 4.11 -2.25
CA PHE A 24 8.74 5.23 -1.70
C PHE A 24 8.91 5.12 -0.20
N LYS A 25 9.76 6.00 0.36
CA LYS A 25 9.96 6.08 1.81
C LYS A 25 8.58 6.20 2.40
N VAL A 26 8.11 5.12 3.04
CA VAL A 26 6.86 5.11 3.78
C VAL A 26 6.87 6.37 4.63
N PRO A 27 5.97 7.33 4.37
CA PRO A 27 5.93 8.54 5.14
C PRO A 27 5.96 8.23 6.63
N VAL A 28 6.90 8.87 7.33
CA VAL A 28 7.00 8.74 8.78
C VAL A 28 5.78 9.41 9.42
N ASN A 29 5.27 10.46 8.78
CA ASN A 29 4.09 11.21 9.17
C ASN A 29 2.81 10.64 8.51
N LEU A 30 1.76 10.45 9.31
CA LEU A 30 0.44 9.99 8.88
C LEU A 30 -0.34 11.04 8.06
N GLU A 31 -0.02 12.33 8.23
CA GLU A 31 -0.61 13.45 7.49
C GLU A 31 -0.29 13.37 5.99
N ALA A 32 0.81 12.71 5.62
CA ALA A 32 1.21 12.54 4.22
C ALA A 32 0.26 11.64 3.41
N TYR A 33 -0.65 10.93 4.07
CA TYR A 33 -1.67 10.11 3.41
C TYR A 33 -3.00 10.86 3.27
N ASP A 34 -3.08 12.14 3.67
CA ASP A 34 -4.33 12.89 3.66
C ASP A 34 -4.95 13.05 2.29
N ASP A 35 -4.11 13.24 1.28
CA ASP A 35 -4.55 13.47 -0.09
C ASP A 35 -4.65 12.16 -0.92
N TYR A 36 -4.57 10.99 -0.28
CA TYR A 36 -4.57 9.73 -1.00
C TYR A 36 -5.98 9.35 -1.44
N SER A 37 -6.13 9.01 -2.73
CA SER A 37 -7.37 8.41 -3.23
C SER A 37 -7.59 7.01 -2.63
N PRO A 38 -8.83 6.49 -2.60
CA PRO A 38 -9.11 5.14 -2.10
C PRO A 38 -8.26 4.05 -2.78
N ALA A 39 -8.01 4.18 -4.08
CA ALA A 39 -7.16 3.25 -4.81
C ALA A 39 -5.69 3.31 -4.33
N LYS A 40 -5.18 4.53 -4.09
CA LYS A 40 -3.82 4.73 -3.59
C LYS A 40 -3.66 4.29 -2.13
N LEU A 41 -4.70 4.45 -1.31
CA LEU A 41 -4.74 3.91 0.05
C LEU A 41 -4.63 2.37 0.04
N LYS A 42 -5.41 1.68 -0.81
CA LYS A 42 -5.35 0.22 -0.97
C LYS A 42 -3.95 -0.27 -1.34
N GLU A 43 -3.34 0.37 -2.33
CA GLU A 43 -1.97 0.06 -2.77
C GLU A 43 -0.95 0.25 -1.64
N THR A 44 -1.05 1.37 -0.92
CA THR A 44 -0.17 1.69 0.21
C THR A 44 -0.32 0.68 1.35
N ILE A 45 -1.56 0.29 1.68
CA ILE A 45 -1.83 -0.72 2.71
C ILE A 45 -1.19 -2.07 2.33
N ALA A 46 -1.35 -2.50 1.07
CA ALA A 46 -0.75 -3.76 0.60
C ALA A 46 0.78 -3.76 0.70
N GLN A 47 1.41 -2.62 0.39
CA GLN A 47 2.86 -2.44 0.52
C GLN A 47 3.31 -2.49 1.99
N LEU A 48 2.64 -1.76 2.88
CA LEU A 48 2.96 -1.77 4.31
C LEU A 48 2.78 -3.17 4.92
N GLU A 49 1.79 -3.93 4.49
CA GLU A 49 1.58 -5.31 4.93
C GLU A 49 2.74 -6.22 4.50
N PHE A 50 3.27 -6.03 3.29
CA PHE A 50 4.46 -6.75 2.83
C PHE A 50 5.67 -6.42 3.71
N GLU A 51 5.93 -5.13 3.96
CA GLU A 51 7.03 -4.69 4.83
C GLU A 51 6.88 -5.19 6.27
N MET A 52 5.66 -5.18 6.81
CA MET A 52 5.38 -5.68 8.15
C MET A 52 5.72 -7.17 8.26
N ARG A 53 5.31 -7.96 7.26
CA ARG A 53 5.63 -9.40 7.20
C ARG A 53 7.13 -9.63 7.04
N ALA A 54 7.83 -8.82 6.25
CA ALA A 54 9.28 -8.89 6.11
C ALA A 54 10.00 -8.58 7.43
N ALA A 55 9.62 -7.49 8.11
CA ALA A 55 10.16 -7.12 9.42
C ALA A 55 9.92 -8.22 10.48
N ALA A 56 8.73 -8.82 10.49
CA ALA A 56 8.43 -9.95 11.38
C ALA A 56 9.29 -11.18 11.09
N LYS A 57 9.55 -11.51 9.82
CA LYS A 57 10.45 -12.61 9.42
C LYS A 57 11.90 -12.36 9.86
N GLU A 58 12.32 -11.10 9.92
CA GLU A 58 13.64 -10.68 10.40
C GLU A 58 13.70 -10.50 11.94
N PHE A 59 12.66 -10.89 12.68
CA PHE A 59 12.54 -10.71 14.13
C PHE A 59 12.57 -9.23 14.59
N LYS A 60 12.29 -8.29 13.68
CA LYS A 60 12.19 -6.85 13.96
C LYS A 60 10.77 -6.48 14.41
N PHE A 61 10.39 -6.96 15.59
CA PHE A 61 9.00 -6.86 16.08
C PHE A 61 8.53 -5.43 16.35
N GLU A 62 9.40 -4.55 16.84
CA GLU A 62 9.08 -3.13 17.03
C GLU A 62 8.67 -2.48 15.70
N ARG A 63 9.46 -2.73 14.67
CA ARG A 63 9.16 -2.24 13.32
C ARG A 63 7.87 -2.82 12.76
N ALA A 64 7.63 -4.12 12.97
CA ALA A 64 6.38 -4.74 12.56
C ALA A 64 5.17 -4.15 13.28
N ALA A 65 5.30 -3.83 14.58
CA ALA A 65 4.25 -3.18 15.36
C ALA A 65 3.93 -1.77 14.84
N GLU A 66 4.95 -0.95 14.57
CA GLU A 66 4.77 0.37 13.95
C GLU A 66 4.01 0.29 12.61
N LEU A 67 4.41 -0.65 11.75
CA LEU A 67 3.78 -0.83 10.44
C LEU A 67 2.33 -1.30 10.58
N ARG A 68 2.04 -2.19 11.53
CA ARG A 68 0.67 -2.62 11.85
C ARG A 68 -0.22 -1.45 12.25
N ASP A 69 0.28 -0.58 13.12
CA ASP A 69 -0.49 0.55 13.63
C ASP A 69 -0.75 1.57 12.51
N LYS A 70 0.21 1.77 11.60
CA LYS A 70 0.02 2.56 10.37
C LYS A 70 -1.03 1.95 9.43
N ILE A 71 -0.98 0.63 9.17
CA ILE A 71 -1.97 -0.07 8.34
C ILE A 71 -3.37 0.11 8.91
N LYS A 72 -3.53 -0.03 10.23
CA LYS A 72 -4.81 0.13 10.91
C LYS A 72 -5.39 1.53 10.66
N TYR A 73 -4.59 2.57 10.85
CA TYR A 73 -4.99 3.96 10.59
C TYR A 73 -5.43 4.17 9.13
N LEU A 74 -4.67 3.65 8.16
CA LEU A 74 -5.02 3.81 6.75
C LEU A 74 -6.28 3.04 6.35
N ARG A 75 -6.54 1.86 6.94
CA ARG A 75 -7.79 1.11 6.70
C ARG A 75 -9.01 1.83 7.25
N GLU A 76 -8.90 2.42 8.44
CA GLU A 76 -9.99 3.23 9.02
C GLU A 76 -10.34 4.41 8.11
N ARG A 77 -9.31 5.04 7.52
CA ARG A 77 -9.49 6.11 6.54
C ARG A 77 -10.05 5.65 5.21
N GLU A 78 -9.57 4.53 4.70
CA GLU A 78 -10.08 3.94 3.46
C GLU A 78 -11.60 3.76 3.56
N LEU A 79 -12.09 3.23 4.68
CA LEU A 79 -13.51 3.09 4.95
C LEU A 79 -14.25 4.43 5.06
N ALA A 80 -13.61 5.47 5.59
CA ALA A 80 -14.21 6.81 5.71
C ALA A 80 -14.33 7.57 4.38
N VAL A 81 -13.46 7.24 3.41
CA VAL A 81 -13.42 7.88 2.07
C VAL A 81 -14.09 6.99 1.00
N SER A 82 -14.53 5.78 1.37
CA SER A 82 -15.22 4.81 0.48
C SER A 82 -16.70 5.13 0.26
#